data_AF-A0A534BDH3-F1
#
_entry.id   AF-A0A534BDH3-F1
#
_cell.length_a   1.000
_cell.length_b   1.000
_cell.length_c   1.000
_cell.angle_alpha   90.00
_cell.angle_beta   90.00
_cell.angle_gamma   90.00
#
_symmetry.space_group_name_H-M   'P 1'
#
loop_
_entity.id
_entity.type
_entity.pdbx_description
1 polymer ?
#
loop_
_entity_poly.entity_id
_entity_poly.type
_entity_poly.pdbx_seq_one_letter_code
_entity_poly.pdbx_strand_id
1 'polypeptide(L)'
;MSRRALERYAAKRTFTRTPEPPAAAAPARTGPLLFVVQKHAARRLHYDFRLELDGVLKSWAVPKGPSLDVHDKRMAIEVEDHPFDYASFEGVIPAKQYGAGKVIVWDCGVYSPDEDQKYSFTDRNEAQDRVRAGLAAGKLGFLLCGEKLKGSFALVRTASANQWLLIK
;
A
#
# COMPACT_ATOMS: atom_id res chain seq x y z
N MET A 1 -18.06 -7.42 0.82
CA MET A 1 -17.05 -8.16 1.60
C MET A 1 -15.91 -7.29 2.16
N SER A 2 -15.83 -6.00 1.86
CA SER A 2 -14.71 -5.11 2.26
C SER A 2 -14.80 -4.53 3.68
N ARG A 3 -15.97 -4.53 4.34
CA ARG A 3 -16.12 -3.99 5.71
C ARG A 3 -15.29 -4.74 6.75
N ARG A 4 -15.12 -6.07 6.60
CA ARG A 4 -14.25 -6.89 7.45
C ARG A 4 -12.76 -6.55 7.30
N ALA A 5 -12.33 -6.14 6.11
CA ALA A 5 -10.93 -5.84 5.84
C ALA A 5 -10.40 -4.67 6.70
N LEU A 6 -11.27 -3.69 6.99
CA LEU A 6 -10.93 -2.49 7.76
C LEU A 6 -11.21 -2.62 9.28
N GLU A 7 -11.64 -3.78 9.78
CA GLU A 7 -11.92 -3.96 11.21
C GLU A 7 -10.68 -3.73 12.07
N ARG A 8 -9.53 -4.30 11.66
CA ARG A 8 -8.25 -4.07 12.36
C ARG A 8 -7.81 -2.60 12.27
N TYR A 9 -8.11 -1.93 11.16
CA TYR A 9 -7.84 -0.50 11.02
C TYR A 9 -8.69 0.31 12.02
N ALA A 10 -10.01 0.11 12.01
CA ALA A 10 -10.95 0.80 12.89
C ALA A 10 -10.63 0.57 14.37
N ALA A 11 -10.30 -0.65 14.76
CA ALA A 11 -9.98 -1.01 16.15
C ALA A 11 -8.76 -0.25 16.71
N LYS A 12 -7.86 0.21 15.84
CA LYS A 12 -6.64 0.93 16.22
C LYS A 12 -6.79 2.46 16.24
N ARG A 13 -7.93 3.00 15.79
CA ARG A 13 -8.13 4.46 15.65
C ARG A 13 -9.23 4.96 16.56
N THR A 14 -9.07 6.20 17.03
CA THR A 14 -10.13 6.95 17.67
C THR A 14 -10.45 8.15 16.79
N PHE A 15 -11.43 8.02 15.89
CA PHE A 15 -11.75 9.02 14.85
C PHE A 15 -12.18 10.39 15.38
N THR A 16 -12.53 10.50 16.66
CA THR A 16 -12.76 11.80 17.32
C THR A 16 -11.46 12.52 17.72
N ARG A 17 -10.32 11.84 17.62
CA ARG A 17 -8.99 12.31 18.08
C ARG A 17 -7.92 12.25 17.00
N THR A 18 -8.25 11.81 15.79
CA THR A 18 -7.34 11.74 14.65
C THR A 18 -8.03 12.34 13.42
N PRO A 19 -7.32 13.12 12.58
CA PRO A 19 -7.85 13.61 11.31
C PRO A 19 -7.85 12.53 10.22
N GLU A 20 -7.46 11.30 10.54
CA GLU A 20 -7.45 10.18 9.61
C GLU A 20 -8.87 9.81 9.14
N PRO A 21 -9.04 9.38 7.88
CA PRO A 21 -10.35 9.04 7.32
C PRO A 21 -10.99 7.83 8.02
N PRO A 22 -12.33 7.78 8.06
CA PRO A 22 -13.07 6.69 8.68
C PRO A 22 -12.83 5.36 7.95
N ALA A 23 -13.13 4.26 8.64
CA ALA A 23 -13.03 2.91 8.11
C ALA A 23 -14.14 2.61 7.08
N ALA A 24 -14.00 3.16 5.87
CA ALA A 24 -14.88 2.92 4.74
C ALA A 24 -14.09 2.37 3.55
N ALA A 25 -14.59 1.30 2.95
CA ALA A 25 -14.05 0.82 1.68
C ALA A 25 -14.59 1.71 0.55
N ALA A 26 -13.78 1.91 -0.48
CA ALA A 26 -14.23 2.63 -1.66
C ALA A 26 -15.41 1.90 -2.34
N PRO A 27 -16.34 2.64 -2.95
CA PRO A 27 -17.31 2.06 -3.88
C PRO A 27 -16.59 1.42 -5.09
N ALA A 28 -17.33 0.66 -5.89
CA ALA A 28 -16.77 0.13 -7.14
C ALA A 28 -16.25 1.26 -8.03
N ARG A 29 -15.03 1.08 -8.56
CA ARG A 29 -14.34 2.07 -9.40
C ARG A 29 -14.03 1.47 -10.76
N THR A 30 -13.85 2.34 -11.75
CA THR A 30 -13.34 2.00 -13.09
C THR A 30 -11.91 2.52 -13.26
N GLY A 31 -11.21 2.01 -14.28
CA GLY A 31 -9.83 2.39 -14.58
C GLY A 31 -8.78 1.58 -13.79
N PRO A 32 -7.49 1.95 -13.94
CA PRO A 32 -6.38 1.19 -13.37
C PRO A 32 -6.38 1.24 -11.84
N LEU A 33 -5.63 0.33 -11.22
CA LEU A 33 -5.40 0.31 -9.78
C LEU A 33 -4.40 1.41 -9.38
N LEU A 34 -4.57 1.98 -8.19
CA LEU A 34 -3.72 3.03 -7.65
C LEU A 34 -2.70 2.52 -6.64
N PHE A 35 -1.54 3.15 -6.61
CA PHE A 35 -0.59 2.98 -5.53
C PHE A 35 -0.27 4.33 -4.88
N VAL A 36 0.18 4.26 -3.64
CA VAL A 36 0.63 5.42 -2.89
C VAL A 36 1.82 5.04 -2.01
N VAL A 37 2.75 5.96 -1.87
CA VAL A 37 3.83 5.90 -0.90
C VAL A 37 3.73 7.12 0.00
N GLN A 38 3.49 6.89 1.29
CA GLN A 38 3.46 7.95 2.28
C GLN A 38 4.78 7.98 3.04
N LYS A 39 5.40 9.14 3.17
CA LYS A 39 6.55 9.33 4.06
C LYS A 39 6.03 9.66 5.44
N HIS A 40 6.38 8.82 6.41
CA HIS A 40 5.83 8.87 7.75
C HIS A 40 6.92 9.15 8.79
N ALA A 41 6.97 10.39 9.26
CA ALA A 41 7.86 10.82 10.35
C ALA A 41 7.21 10.53 11.71
N ALA A 42 7.13 9.24 12.05
CA ALA A 42 6.75 8.76 13.39
C ALA A 42 7.97 8.71 14.33
N ARG A 43 7.94 7.85 15.36
CA ARG A 43 9.11 7.60 16.23
C ARG A 43 10.38 7.26 15.44
N ARG A 44 10.22 6.53 14.35
CA ARG A 44 11.25 6.27 13.35
C ARG A 44 10.68 6.69 12.00
N LEU A 45 11.49 7.37 11.21
CA LEU A 45 11.14 7.64 9.82
C LEU A 45 11.00 6.32 9.08
N HIS A 46 9.89 6.17 8.36
CA HIS A 46 9.64 5.05 7.47
C HIS A 46 8.73 5.53 6.33
N TYR A 47 8.49 4.63 5.37
CA TYR A 47 7.57 4.87 4.26
C TYR A 47 6.48 3.81 4.29
N ASP A 48 5.24 4.23 4.23
CA ASP A 48 4.10 3.33 4.08
C ASP A 48 3.83 3.15 2.58
N PHE A 49 4.13 1.97 2.05
CA PHE A 49 3.87 1.58 0.67
C PHE A 49 2.51 0.90 0.58
N ARG A 50 1.65 1.33 -0.34
CA ARG A 50 0.29 0.80 -0.43
C ARG A 50 -0.17 0.56 -1.86
N LEU A 51 -0.90 -0.53 -2.05
CA LEU A 51 -1.52 -0.95 -3.30
C LEU A 51 -3.03 -1.06 -3.14
N GLU A 52 -3.79 -0.46 -4.04
CA GLU A 52 -5.24 -0.57 -4.11
C GLU A 52 -5.68 -1.98 -4.52
N LEU A 53 -6.46 -2.65 -3.68
CA LEU A 53 -7.08 -3.95 -4.01
C LEU A 53 -8.42 -4.08 -3.31
N ASP A 54 -9.45 -4.52 -4.04
CA ASP A 54 -10.79 -4.83 -3.50
C ASP A 54 -11.40 -3.67 -2.66
N GLY A 55 -11.12 -2.42 -3.07
CA GLY A 55 -11.64 -1.20 -2.44
C GLY A 55 -10.92 -0.74 -1.17
N VAL A 56 -9.76 -1.34 -0.84
CA VAL A 56 -8.90 -0.96 0.28
C VAL A 56 -7.44 -0.81 -0.17
N LEU A 57 -6.59 -0.30 0.70
CA LEU A 57 -5.15 -0.17 0.48
C LEU A 57 -4.39 -1.26 1.23
N LYS A 58 -3.93 -2.29 0.52
CA LYS A 58 -2.97 -3.27 1.04
C LYS A 58 -1.67 -2.54 1.35
N SER A 59 -1.18 -2.67 2.58
CA SER A 59 -0.20 -1.72 3.13
C SER A 59 1.01 -2.43 3.74
N TRP A 60 2.18 -1.87 3.50
CA TRP A 60 3.46 -2.30 4.08
C TRP A 60 4.25 -1.11 4.61
N ALA A 61 4.77 -1.22 5.82
CA ALA A 61 5.76 -0.30 6.35
C ALA A 61 7.16 -0.68 5.84
N VAL A 62 7.83 0.24 5.16
CA VAL A 62 9.16 0.07 4.55
C VAL A 62 10.14 1.00 5.28
N PRO A 63 10.91 0.53 6.28
CA PRO A 63 11.70 1.39 7.17
C PRO A 63 12.73 2.26 6.43
N LYS A 64 13.36 1.71 5.39
CA LYS A 64 14.36 2.44 4.59
C LYS A 64 13.78 3.05 3.30
N GLY A 65 12.46 2.95 3.09
CA GLY A 65 11.81 3.36 1.85
C GLY A 65 12.11 2.46 0.64
N PRO A 66 11.37 2.65 -0.47
CA PRO A 66 11.64 2.00 -1.75
C PRO A 66 13.01 2.42 -2.31
N SER A 67 13.61 1.57 -3.15
CA SER A 67 14.86 1.87 -3.86
C SER A 67 14.68 1.73 -5.37
N LEU A 68 15.43 2.52 -6.13
CA LEU A 68 15.56 2.36 -7.58
C LEU A 68 16.78 1.50 -7.97
N ASP A 69 17.62 1.15 -7.00
CA ASP A 69 18.72 0.20 -7.20
C ASP A 69 18.19 -1.24 -7.18
N VAL A 70 18.45 -2.00 -8.24
CA VAL A 70 18.02 -3.41 -8.40
C VAL A 70 18.74 -4.36 -7.44
N HIS A 71 19.86 -3.95 -6.86
CA HIS A 71 20.59 -4.75 -5.87
C HIS A 71 20.03 -4.59 -4.45
N ASP A 72 19.24 -3.54 -4.21
CA ASP A 72 18.63 -3.28 -2.92
C ASP A 72 17.42 -4.18 -2.65
N LYS A 73 17.45 -4.89 -1.52
CA LYS A 73 16.29 -5.63 -0.98
C LYS A 73 15.73 -4.89 0.22
N ARG A 74 14.61 -4.19 0.02
CA ARG A 74 14.01 -3.36 1.08
C ARG A 74 13.00 -4.19 1.87
N MET A 75 13.22 -4.31 3.19
CA MET A 75 12.24 -4.95 4.07
C MET A 75 10.92 -4.17 4.05
N ALA A 76 9.82 -4.88 3.84
CA ALA A 76 8.46 -4.37 3.80
C ALA A 76 7.59 -5.20 4.77
N ILE A 77 7.14 -4.58 5.85
CA ILE A 77 6.38 -5.26 6.90
C ILE A 77 4.90 -5.02 6.64
N GLU A 78 4.13 -6.08 6.38
CA GLU A 78 2.70 -5.98 6.15
C GLU A 78 1.98 -5.47 7.41
N VAL A 79 1.12 -4.46 7.22
CA VAL A 79 0.32 -3.82 8.27
C VAL A 79 -1.17 -3.93 7.92
N GLU A 80 -2.04 -3.28 8.70
CA GLU A 80 -3.47 -3.29 8.42
C GLU A 80 -3.79 -2.69 7.05
N ASP A 81 -4.85 -3.19 6.42
CA ASP A 81 -5.47 -2.52 5.28
C ASP A 81 -5.92 -1.12 5.69
N HIS A 82 -5.74 -0.14 4.80
CA HIS A 82 -6.20 1.22 5.03
C HIS A 82 -7.41 1.54 4.14
N PRO A 83 -8.32 2.43 4.56
CA PRO A 83 -9.40 2.89 3.70
C PRO A 83 -8.80 3.56 2.46
N PHE A 84 -9.50 3.46 1.34
CA PHE A 84 -9.03 4.04 0.08
C PHE A 84 -8.74 5.54 0.19
N ASP A 85 -9.60 6.28 0.90
CA ASP A 85 -9.45 7.72 1.13
C ASP A 85 -8.17 8.09 1.90
N TYR A 86 -7.49 7.12 2.52
CA TYR A 86 -6.19 7.34 3.15
C TYR A 86 -5.09 7.63 2.14
N ALA A 87 -5.29 7.31 0.85
CA ALA A 87 -4.29 7.50 -0.19
C ALA A 87 -3.94 8.98 -0.42
N SER A 88 -4.86 9.90 -0.14
CA SER A 88 -4.62 11.35 -0.25
C SER A 88 -4.37 12.03 1.10
N PHE A 89 -4.29 11.27 2.19
CA PHE A 89 -4.10 11.84 3.52
C PHE A 89 -2.67 12.42 3.67
N GLU A 90 -2.62 13.70 3.98
CA GLU A 90 -1.45 14.41 4.47
C GLU A 90 -1.81 15.17 5.75
N GLY A 91 -0.93 15.15 6.74
CA GLY A 91 -1.20 15.83 7.99
C GLY A 91 -0.38 15.33 9.17
N VAL A 92 -0.88 15.61 10.37
CA VAL A 92 -0.25 15.22 11.62
C VAL A 92 -1.21 14.31 12.39
N ILE A 93 -0.77 13.07 12.63
CA ILE A 93 -1.46 12.15 13.51
C ILE A 93 -1.08 12.53 14.96
N PRO A 94 -2.05 12.91 15.81
CA PRO A 94 -1.75 13.46 17.13
C PRO A 94 -0.96 12.50 18.03
N ALA A 95 -0.20 13.06 18.96
CA ALA A 95 0.53 12.29 19.95
C ALA A 95 -0.42 11.34 20.73
N LYS A 96 0.11 10.17 21.12
CA LYS A 96 -0.64 9.09 21.80
C LYS A 96 -1.71 8.41 20.94
N GLN A 97 -1.83 8.74 19.65
CA GLN A 97 -2.58 7.94 18.68
C GLN A 97 -1.66 6.88 18.04
N TYR A 98 -2.26 5.81 17.50
CA TYR A 98 -1.55 4.83 16.70
C TYR A 98 -1.02 5.49 15.43
N GLY A 99 0.28 5.35 15.14
CA GLY A 99 0.91 6.04 14.01
C GLY A 99 1.15 7.53 14.25
N ALA A 100 1.26 8.00 15.50
CA ALA A 100 1.57 9.41 15.78
C ALA A 100 2.84 9.88 15.03
N GLY A 101 2.71 10.99 14.29
CA GLY A 101 3.74 11.47 13.39
C GLY A 101 3.21 12.38 12.30
N LYS A 102 4.11 12.92 11.49
CA LYS A 102 3.76 13.67 10.28
C LYS A 102 3.72 12.73 9.08
N VAL A 103 2.69 12.86 8.26
CA VAL A 103 2.47 12.06 7.05
C VAL A 103 2.37 12.99 5.86
N ILE A 104 3.10 12.68 4.79
CA ILE A 104 2.95 13.29 3.48
C ILE A 104 2.80 12.20 2.42
N VAL A 105 2.11 12.49 1.32
CA VAL A 105 2.12 11.67 0.12
C VAL A 105 3.44 11.93 -0.60
N TRP A 106 4.36 10.97 -0.51
CA TRP A 106 5.68 11.09 -1.11
C TRP A 106 5.65 10.73 -2.60
N ASP A 107 4.85 9.75 -2.99
CA ASP A 107 4.61 9.39 -4.39
C ASP A 107 3.23 8.77 -4.55
N CYS A 108 2.65 8.89 -5.72
CA CYS A 108 1.39 8.23 -6.07
C CYS A 108 1.29 8.04 -7.58
N GLY A 109 0.43 7.13 -7.98
CA GLY A 109 0.19 6.87 -9.39
C GLY A 109 -0.66 5.65 -9.60
N VAL A 110 -0.60 5.11 -10.80
CA VAL A 110 -1.29 3.87 -11.18
C VAL A 110 -0.30 2.71 -11.20
N TYR A 111 -0.80 1.50 -11.01
CA TYR A 111 -0.02 0.28 -11.15
C TYR A 111 -0.79 -0.83 -11.85
N SER A 112 -0.05 -1.82 -12.32
CA SER A 112 -0.58 -3.05 -12.88
C SER A 112 0.24 -4.23 -12.38
N PRO A 113 -0.35 -5.42 -12.13
CA PRO A 113 0.44 -6.65 -12.09
C PRO A 113 1.23 -6.81 -13.40
N ASP A 114 2.45 -7.36 -13.34
CA ASP A 114 3.35 -7.43 -14.50
C ASP A 114 3.95 -8.82 -14.79
N GLU A 115 3.43 -9.87 -14.16
CA GLU A 115 3.87 -11.24 -14.40
C GLU A 115 3.79 -11.58 -15.89
N ASP A 116 4.83 -12.27 -16.39
CA ASP A 116 5.04 -12.57 -17.82
C ASP A 116 5.00 -11.33 -18.75
N GLN A 117 5.36 -10.16 -18.23
CA GLN A 117 5.30 -8.87 -18.94
C GLN A 117 3.90 -8.50 -19.44
N LYS A 118 2.85 -9.06 -18.83
CA LYS A 118 1.45 -8.75 -19.14
C LYS A 118 0.92 -7.72 -18.17
N TYR A 119 0.39 -6.61 -18.68
CA TYR A 119 -0.20 -5.53 -17.89
C TYR A 119 -1.72 -5.47 -18.08
N SER A 120 -2.46 -5.17 -17.01
CA SER A 120 -3.93 -5.09 -16.95
C SER A 120 -4.36 -3.68 -16.53
N PHE A 121 -3.94 -2.64 -17.25
CA PHE A 121 -4.33 -1.25 -16.93
C PHE A 121 -5.80 -0.93 -17.29
N THR A 122 -6.37 -1.67 -18.24
CA THR A 122 -7.72 -1.41 -18.78
C THR A 122 -8.78 -2.36 -18.23
N ASP A 123 -8.39 -3.52 -17.71
CA ASP A 123 -9.29 -4.46 -17.04
C ASP A 123 -8.97 -4.53 -15.55
N ARG A 124 -9.80 -3.83 -14.77
CA ARG A 124 -9.65 -3.77 -13.32
C ARG A 124 -9.96 -5.09 -12.64
N ASN A 125 -10.91 -5.86 -13.15
CA ASN A 125 -11.29 -7.13 -12.51
C ASN A 125 -10.15 -8.13 -12.68
N GLU A 126 -9.61 -8.24 -13.89
CA GLU A 126 -8.42 -9.03 -14.18
C GLU A 126 -7.22 -8.57 -13.32
N ALA A 127 -6.97 -7.25 -13.24
CA ALA A 127 -5.89 -6.71 -12.41
C ALA A 127 -6.04 -7.12 -10.94
N GLN A 128 -7.23 -6.98 -10.36
CA GLN A 128 -7.49 -7.36 -8.97
C GLN A 128 -7.31 -8.87 -8.76
N ASP A 129 -7.79 -9.71 -9.68
CA ASP A 129 -7.67 -11.16 -9.58
C ASP A 129 -6.20 -11.61 -9.60
N ARG A 130 -5.41 -11.05 -10.52
CA ARG A 130 -3.96 -11.32 -10.61
C ARG A 130 -3.20 -10.82 -9.39
N VAL A 131 -3.52 -9.62 -8.88
CA VAL A 131 -2.90 -9.10 -7.65
C VAL A 131 -3.26 -9.99 -6.45
N ARG A 132 -4.52 -10.44 -6.34
CA ARG A 132 -4.96 -11.35 -5.27
C ARG A 132 -4.21 -12.67 -5.32
N ALA A 133 -4.06 -13.25 -6.51
CA ALA A 133 -3.29 -14.48 -6.72
C ALA A 133 -1.82 -14.33 -6.32
N GLY A 134 -1.16 -13.24 -6.75
CA GLY A 134 0.25 -12.98 -6.42
C GLY A 134 0.47 -12.76 -4.91
N LEU A 135 -0.41 -12.00 -4.25
CA LEU A 135 -0.35 -11.83 -2.79
C LEU A 135 -0.58 -13.16 -2.05
N ALA A 136 -1.53 -13.98 -2.49
CA ALA A 136 -1.77 -15.31 -1.91
C ALA A 136 -0.53 -16.22 -2.08
N ALA A 137 0.05 -16.26 -3.29
CA ALA A 137 1.27 -17.01 -3.60
C ALA A 137 2.50 -16.49 -2.83
N GLY A 138 2.48 -15.24 -2.35
CA GLY A 138 3.61 -14.62 -1.66
C GLY A 138 4.65 -14.04 -2.60
N LYS A 139 4.29 -13.85 -3.87
CA LYS A 139 5.13 -13.20 -4.87
C LYS A 139 4.22 -12.41 -5.79
N LEU A 140 4.39 -11.10 -5.83
CA LEU A 140 3.67 -10.21 -6.72
C LEU A 140 4.67 -9.36 -7.49
N GLY A 141 4.71 -9.53 -8.82
CA GLY A 141 5.34 -8.57 -9.72
C GLY A 141 4.35 -7.50 -10.16
N PHE A 142 4.77 -6.25 -10.21
CA PHE A 142 3.93 -5.14 -10.63
C PHE A 142 4.73 -3.98 -11.22
N LEU A 143 4.15 -3.34 -12.24
CA LEU A 143 4.66 -2.13 -12.88
C LEU A 143 4.08 -0.90 -12.17
N LEU A 144 4.95 -0.02 -11.67
CA LEU A 144 4.57 1.28 -11.11
C LEU A 144 4.70 2.38 -12.16
N CYS A 145 3.68 3.24 -12.23
CA CYS A 145 3.63 4.45 -13.03
C CYS A 145 3.31 5.65 -12.13
N GLY A 146 4.24 6.03 -11.26
CA GLY A 146 4.14 7.24 -10.43
C GLY A 146 5.02 8.38 -10.90
N GLU A 147 5.15 9.39 -10.05
CA GLU A 147 6.03 10.53 -10.31
C GLU A 147 7.49 10.15 -10.08
N LYS A 148 7.76 9.43 -8.98
CA LYS A 148 9.11 9.05 -8.53
C LYS A 148 9.43 7.58 -8.83
N LEU A 149 8.52 6.67 -8.49
CA LEU A 149 8.69 5.24 -8.73
C LEU A 149 8.12 4.87 -10.09
N LYS A 150 9.00 4.40 -10.98
CA LYS A 150 8.67 4.00 -12.35
C LYS A 150 9.33 2.67 -12.67
N GLY A 151 8.60 1.80 -13.38
CA GLY A 151 9.09 0.48 -13.80
C GLY A 151 8.63 -0.66 -12.90
N SER A 152 9.07 -1.87 -13.23
CA SER A 152 8.68 -3.09 -12.51
C SER A 152 9.22 -3.13 -11.08
N PHE A 153 8.47 -3.70 -10.17
CA PHE A 153 8.88 -3.99 -8.80
C PHE A 153 8.31 -5.36 -8.42
N ALA A 154 8.86 -5.96 -7.37
CA ALA A 154 8.37 -7.19 -6.81
C ALA A 154 8.18 -7.08 -5.29
N LEU A 155 7.09 -7.63 -4.80
CA LEU A 155 6.89 -7.97 -3.39
C LEU A 155 7.03 -9.49 -3.22
N VAL A 156 7.99 -9.91 -2.40
CA VAL A 156 8.25 -11.33 -2.11
C VAL A 156 8.15 -11.59 -0.62
N ARG A 157 7.19 -12.43 -0.21
CA ARG A 157 7.01 -12.83 1.18
C ARG A 157 8.15 -13.76 1.60
N THR A 158 8.67 -13.52 2.79
CA THR A 158 9.72 -14.33 3.41
C THR A 158 9.11 -15.46 4.24
N ALA A 159 9.94 -16.17 5.02
CA ALA A 159 9.46 -17.25 5.90
C ALA A 159 8.43 -16.79 6.95
N SER A 160 8.49 -15.51 7.36
CA SER A 160 7.48 -14.95 8.26
C SER A 160 6.28 -14.41 7.47
N ALA A 161 5.07 -14.74 7.92
CA ALA A 161 3.83 -14.45 7.18
C ALA A 161 3.62 -12.96 6.85
N ASN A 162 4.09 -12.05 7.70
CA ASN A 162 3.92 -10.60 7.53
C ASN A 162 5.19 -9.87 7.02
N GLN A 163 6.28 -10.59 6.74
CA GLN A 163 7.53 -9.98 6.30
C GLN A 163 7.74 -10.21 4.81
N TRP A 164 7.92 -9.11 4.09
CA TRP A 164 8.10 -9.08 2.65
C TRP A 164 9.40 -8.35 2.29
N LEU A 165 9.87 -8.59 1.07
CA LEU A 165 10.92 -7.81 0.42
C LEU A 165 10.31 -7.05 -0.75
N LEU A 166 10.55 -5.74 -0.80
CA LEU A 166 10.29 -4.87 -1.92
C LEU A 166 11.58 -4.71 -2.73
N ILE A 167 11.53 -5.06 -4.00
CA ILE A 167 12.68 -5.14 -4.92
C ILE A 167 12.30 -4.47 -6.24
N LYS A 168 13.25 -3.79 -6.89
CA LYS A 168 13.09 -3.15 -8.20
C LYS A 168 13.36 -4.12 -9.36
#